data_AF-F3FX58-F1
#
_entry.id   AF-F3FX58-F1
#
_cell.length_a   1.000
_cell.length_b   1.000
_cell.length_c   1.000
_cell.angle_alpha   90.00
_cell.angle_beta   90.00
_cell.angle_gamma   90.00
#
_symmetry.space_group_name_H-M   'P 1'
#
loop_
_entity.id
_entity.type
_entity.pdbx_description
1 polymer ?
#
loop_
_entity_poly.entity_id
_entity_poly.type
_entity_poly.pdbx_seq_one_letter_code
_entity_poly.pdbx_strand_id
1 'polypeptide(L)' 'ATDVAARGLDVPRITHVFNVDMPYDPESYVHRIGRTGRAGEKGIAVSLVAPSESQRARAIEELQKAPLNWQQY' A
#
# COMPACT_ATOMS: atom_id res chain seq x y z
N ALA A 1 -2.13 -8.71 1.13
CA ALA A 1 -1.75 -10.13 0.99
C ALA A 1 -0.72 -10.44 2.07
N THR A 2 -0.84 -11.56 2.78
CA THR A 2 0.31 -12.11 3.50
C THR A 2 1.34 -12.53 2.44
N ASP A 3 2.63 -12.23 2.65
CA ASP A 3 3.71 -12.47 1.67
C ASP A 3 3.82 -13.94 1.21
N VAL A 4 3.11 -14.85 1.88
CA VAL A 4 2.99 -16.28 1.59
C VAL A 4 2.13 -16.57 0.34
N ALA A 5 1.04 -15.83 0.10
CA ALA A 5 0.11 -16.16 -0.99
C ALA A 5 0.61 -15.80 -2.40
N ALA A 6 1.69 -15.01 -2.51
CA ALA A 6 2.21 -14.51 -3.78
C ALA A 6 3.42 -15.30 -4.33
N ARG A 7 3.91 -16.31 -3.60
CA ARG A 7 5.03 -17.15 -4.05
C ARG A 7 4.51 -18.34 -4.86
N GLY A 8 4.70 -18.30 -6.18
CA GLY A 8 4.44 -19.44 -7.08
C GLY A 8 3.15 -19.35 -7.91
N LEU A 9 2.32 -18.33 -7.70
CA LEU A 9 1.24 -17.97 -8.63
C LEU A 9 1.77 -16.85 -9.55
N ASP A 10 1.74 -17.08 -10.85
CA ASP A 10 1.94 -16.02 -11.84
C ASP A 10 0.75 -15.06 -11.75
N VAL A 11 0.85 -14.07 -10.87
CA VAL A 11 -0.20 -13.08 -10.67
C VAL A 11 -0.03 -12.03 -11.78
N PRO A 12 -1.00 -11.90 -12.69
CA PRO A 12 -0.93 -10.92 -13.78
C PRO A 12 -0.78 -9.50 -13.24
N ARG A 13 -0.50 -8.56 -14.15
CA ARG A 13 -0.39 -7.12 -13.87
C ARG A 13 -1.48 -6.63 -12.90
N ILE A 14 -1.10 -6.29 -11.68
CA ILE A 14 -2.01 -5.80 -10.64
C ILE A 14 -2.34 -4.33 -10.92
N THR A 15 -3.61 -4.02 -11.10
CA THR A 15 -4.08 -2.64 -11.36
C THR A 15 -4.43 -1.89 -10.06
N HIS A 16 -4.78 -2.63 -9.00
CA HIS A 16 -5.21 -2.07 -7.73
C HIS A 16 -4.62 -2.84 -6.55
N VAL A 17 -4.16 -2.11 -5.53
CA VAL A 17 -3.74 -2.67 -4.24
C VAL A 17 -4.63 -2.09 -3.16
N PHE A 18 -5.20 -2.95 -2.32
CA PHE A 18 -5.98 -2.55 -1.14
C PHE A 18 -5.26 -3.00 0.12
N ASN A 19 -4.90 -2.05 0.98
CA ASN A 19 -4.44 -2.34 2.34
C ASN A 19 -5.63 -2.26 3.28
N VAL A 20 -6.01 -3.40 3.86
CA VAL A 20 -7.09 -3.48 4.86
C VAL A 20 -6.63 -2.90 6.19
N ASP A 21 -5.38 -3.14 6.55
CA ASP A 21 -4.73 -2.60 7.75
C ASP A 21 -3.41 -1.94 7.35
N MET A 22 -3.01 -0.92 8.11
CA MET A 22 -1.74 -0.24 7.88
C MET A 22 -0.56 -1.10 8.37
N PRO A 23 0.47 -1.33 7.53
CA PRO A 23 1.63 -2.12 7.92
C PRO A 23 2.39 -1.45 9.06
N TYR A 24 2.95 -2.26 9.95
CA TYR A 24 3.75 -1.79 11.09
C TYR A 24 5.06 -1.11 10.66
N ASP A 25 5.64 -1.61 9.57
CA ASP A 25 6.84 -1.05 8.96
C ASP A 25 6.46 -0.28 7.67
N PRO A 26 6.87 0.98 7.52
CA PRO A 26 6.56 1.78 6.34
C PRO A 26 7.24 1.27 5.05
N GLU A 27 8.38 0.56 5.12
CA GLU A 27 8.98 -0.04 3.91
C GLU A 27 8.09 -1.14 3.33
N SER A 28 7.48 -1.94 4.21
CA SER A 28 6.49 -2.95 3.84
C SER A 28 5.29 -2.36 3.10
N TYR A 29 4.90 -1.11 3.38
CA TYR A 29 3.88 -0.40 2.59
C TYR A 29 4.33 -0.21 1.14
N VAL A 30 5.55 0.31 0.94
CA VAL A 30 6.12 0.57 -0.39
C VAL A 30 6.22 -0.73 -1.20
N HIS A 31 6.67 -1.81 -0.57
CA HIS A 31 6.74 -3.13 -1.21
C HIS A 31 5.37 -3.69 -1.62
N ARG A 32 4.32 -3.43 -0.82
CA ARG A 32 2.94 -3.84 -1.15
C ARG A 32 2.39 -3.05 -2.33
N ILE A 33 2.50 -1.72 -2.30
CA ILE A 33 1.94 -0.88 -3.37
C ILE A 33 2.73 -0.96 -4.67
N GLY A 34 4.03 -1.29 -4.61
CA GLY A 34 4.89 -1.51 -5.79
C GLY A 34 4.47 -2.69 -6.68
N ARG A 35 3.40 -3.41 -6.30
CA ARG A 35 2.75 -4.43 -7.13
C ARG A 35 1.90 -3.84 -8.25
N THR A 36 1.47 -2.58 -8.14
CA THR A 36 0.73 -1.87 -9.19
C THR A 36 1.57 -0.77 -9.87
N GLY A 37 1.08 -0.19 -10.96
CA GLY A 37 1.70 0.96 -11.64
C GLY A 37 3.06 0.68 -12.30
N ARG A 38 3.28 -0.52 -12.83
CA ARG A 38 4.55 -0.91 -13.50
C ARG A 38 4.52 -0.64 -15.00
N ALA A 39 5.70 -0.47 -15.60
CA ALA A 39 5.90 -0.30 -17.05
C ALA A 39 5.17 0.92 -17.66
N GLY A 40 5.12 2.03 -16.92
CA GLY A 40 4.47 3.27 -17.37
C GLY A 40 2.95 3.28 -17.26
N GLU A 41 2.35 2.17 -16.85
CA GLU A 41 0.92 2.08 -16.56
C GLU A 41 0.59 2.77 -15.23
N LYS A 42 -0.62 3.31 -15.14
CA LYS A 42 -1.15 3.82 -13.86
C LYS A 42 -1.59 2.67 -12.97
N GLY A 43 -1.41 2.82 -11.66
CA GLY A 43 -1.89 1.90 -10.64
C GLY A 43 -2.53 2.67 -9.50
N ILE A 44 -3.46 2.03 -8.79
CA ILE A 44 -4.14 2.64 -7.65
C ILE A 44 -3.83 1.83 -6.39
N ALA A 45 -3.43 2.52 -5.33
CA ALA A 45 -3.30 1.95 -4.00
C ALA A 45 -4.26 2.67 -3.05
N VAL A 46 -5.15 1.91 -2.41
CA VAL A 46 -6.09 2.41 -1.41
C VAL A 46 -5.77 1.74 -0.08
N SER A 47 -5.76 2.52 0.99
CA SER A 47 -5.52 2.01 2.33
C SER A 47 -6.65 2.45 3.25
N LEU A 48 -7.23 1.49 3.95
CA LEU A 48 -8.17 1.76 5.03
C LEU A 48 -7.34 2.02 6.28
N VAL A 49 -7.63 3.13 6.97
CA VAL A 49 -6.88 3.53 8.15
C VAL A 49 -7.86 3.71 9.30
N ALA A 50 -7.78 2.83 10.30
CA ALA A 50 -8.51 3.05 11.55
C ALA A 50 -7.81 4.15 12.39
N PRO A 51 -8.53 4.85 13.28
CA PRO A 51 -7.94 5.92 14.10
C PRO A 51 -6.70 5.48 14.89
N SER A 52 -6.68 4.23 15.38
CA SER A 52 -5.56 3.62 16.10
C SER A 52 -4.30 3.42 15.24
N GLU A 53 -4.41 3.54 13.92
CA GLU A 53 -3.32 3.31 12.97
C GLU A 53 -2.75 4.61 12.40
N SER A 54 -3.28 5.76 12.83
CA SER A 54 -2.87 7.09 12.36
C SER A 54 -1.36 7.33 12.48
N GLN A 55 -0.70 6.82 13.53
CA GLN A 55 0.75 6.90 13.67
C GLN A 55 1.49 6.11 12.58
N ARG A 56 0.98 4.94 12.20
CA ARG A 56 1.58 4.13 11.11
C ARG A 56 1.42 4.82 9.77
N ALA A 57 0.26 5.44 9.53
CA ALA A 57 0.04 6.22 8.32
C ALA A 57 1.01 7.41 8.22
N ARG A 58 1.23 8.14 9.33
CA ARG A 58 2.23 9.22 9.38
C ARG A 58 3.65 8.74 9.09
N ALA A 59 4.06 7.59 9.62
CA ALA A 59 5.38 7.02 9.33
C ALA A 59 5.58 6.73 7.83
N ILE A 60 4.51 6.36 7.12
CA ILE A 60 4.54 6.16 5.67
C ILE A 60 4.65 7.50 4.92
N GLU A 61 3.93 8.53 5.35
CA GLU A 61 4.03 9.89 4.79
C GLU A 61 5.45 10.44 4.94
N GLU A 62 6.06 10.24 6.11
CA GLU A 62 7.44 10.64 6.40
C GLU A 62 8.44 9.90 5.50
N LEU A 63 8.30 8.58 5.34
CA LEU A 63 9.17 7.80 4.46
C LEU A 63 9.04 8.24 2.99
N GLN A 64 7.82 8.52 2.53
CA GLN A 64 7.55 8.98 1.16
C GLN A 64 7.87 10.45 0.95
N LYS A 65 8.05 11.22 2.02
CA LYS A 65 8.19 12.68 2.02
C LYS A 65 7.02 13.38 1.33
N ALA A 66 5.83 12.78 1.42
CA ALA A 66 4.61 13.27 0.81
C ALA A 66 3.40 12.84 1.66
N PRO A 67 2.38 13.70 1.81
CA PRO A 67 1.16 13.32 2.50
C PRO A 67 0.37 12.27 1.71
N LEU A 68 -0.35 11.40 2.43
CA LEU A 68 -1.33 10.52 1.81
C LEU A 68 -2.51 11.37 1.32
N ASN A 69 -3.14 10.92 0.24
CA ASN A 69 -4.41 11.50 -0.20
C ASN A 69 -5.54 11.00 0.70
N TRP A 70 -5.78 11.70 1.80
CA TRP A 70 -6.85 11.40 2.74
C TRP A 70 -8.23 11.68 2.13
N GLN A 71 -9.09 10.66 2.12
CA GLN A 71 -10.49 10.78 1.71
C GLN A 71 -11.34 10.48 2.94
N GLN A 72 -12.19 11.44 3.34
CA GLN A 72 -13.18 11.27 4.41
C GLN A 72 -14.53 10.99 3.74
N TYR A 73 -15.20 9.93 4.19
CA TYR A 73 -16.57 9.59 3.79
C TYR A 73 -17.56 9.94 4.90
#